data_AF-A0A4Q6AUD5-F1
#
_entry.id   AF-A0A4Q6AUD5-F1
#
_cell.length_a   1.000
_cell.length_b   1.000
_cell.length_c   1.000
_cell.angle_alpha   90.00
_cell.angle_beta   90.00
_cell.angle_gamma   90.00
#
_symmetry.space_group_name_H-M   'P 1'
#
loop_
_entity.id
_entity.type
_entity.pdbx_description
1 polymer ?
#
loop_
_entity_poly.entity_id
_entity_poly.type
_entity_poly.pdbx_seq_one_letter_code
_entity_poly.pdbx_strand_id
1 'polypeptide(L)'
;HQWFGDNVTCATWKDIWLNEGFASYAEYLYVDHFVGAFQARGYMADVHDDVLSDPSGALYVDDTSNENRIFDSRLSYNKGSAVVHMLRYELNDDSLFFQMLQDYQDAFRDSTATTEEFRTFAEQASGQSLDTFFQQWVYKEGYPYYSARWNQVDSIVYVELTQVASLPSSQTLFRTPLDLELESATGDTVVRVYNNQNVQTFSFVWHKTMQDLSIDPDNWILNITGPILKDVTLDTDDVHNPLPFILPNPAVSSWQVLGLREETTLSLFDLNGRLVWSGTASGIVSIPASQLTAGMYILKLNSKNTSASVKLIKQ
;
A
#
# COMPACT_ATOMS: atom_id res chain seq x y z
N HIS A 1 30.02 5.29 -1.19
CA HIS A 1 30.97 4.51 -0.37
C HIS A 1 31.65 5.27 0.76
N GLN A 2 32.30 6.43 0.53
CA GLN A 2 32.98 7.15 1.64
C GLN A 2 32.10 7.36 2.88
N TRP A 3 30.83 7.73 2.70
CA TRP A 3 29.87 7.84 3.80
C TRP A 3 29.20 6.49 4.14
N PHE A 4 28.56 5.87 3.14
CA PHE A 4 27.88 4.58 3.27
C PHE A 4 28.76 3.46 2.71
N GLY A 5 29.41 2.71 3.59
CA GLY A 5 30.39 1.68 3.25
C GLY A 5 31.68 1.79 4.06
N ASP A 6 32.31 2.96 4.06
CA ASP A 6 33.60 3.20 4.73
C ASP A 6 33.41 3.82 6.13
N ASN A 7 32.76 4.99 6.22
CA ASN A 7 32.53 5.69 7.50
C ASN A 7 31.52 4.95 8.40
N VAL A 8 30.42 4.50 7.82
CA VAL A 8 29.49 3.55 8.46
C VAL A 8 29.35 2.37 7.52
N THR A 9 29.68 1.17 8.01
CA THR A 9 29.56 -0.06 7.22
C THR A 9 28.46 -0.97 7.75
N CYS A 10 27.99 -1.92 6.94
CA CYS A 10 27.02 -2.92 7.38
C CYS A 10 27.63 -3.82 8.48
N ALA A 11 26.90 -4.05 9.56
CA ALA A 11 27.34 -4.93 10.65
C ALA A 11 27.46 -6.40 10.22
N THR A 12 26.63 -6.82 9.27
CA THR A 12 26.68 -8.15 8.67
C THR A 12 26.39 -8.07 7.17
N TRP A 13 26.76 -9.10 6.41
CA TRP A 13 26.39 -9.19 5.00
C TRP A 13 24.87 -9.25 4.77
N LYS A 14 24.05 -9.49 5.81
CA LYS A 14 22.60 -9.37 5.73
C LYS A 14 22.13 -7.93 5.52
N ASP A 15 22.91 -7.00 6.04
CA ASP A 15 22.65 -5.56 6.05
C ASP A 15 23.35 -4.83 4.91
N ILE A 16 23.91 -5.55 3.93
CA ILE A 16 24.76 -5.00 2.85
C ILE A 16 24.07 -3.89 2.04
N TRP A 17 22.74 -3.90 1.98
CA TRP A 17 21.96 -2.85 1.34
C TRP A 17 22.16 -1.46 1.96
N LEU A 18 22.53 -1.37 3.25
CA LEU A 18 22.88 -0.11 3.90
C LEU A 18 24.11 0.55 3.26
N ASN A 19 25.02 -0.27 2.71
CA ASN A 19 26.18 0.23 1.97
C ASN A 19 25.79 0.48 0.51
N GLU A 20 25.36 -0.58 -0.18
CA GLU A 20 25.21 -0.59 -1.64
C GLU A 20 23.98 0.20 -2.10
N GLY A 21 22.86 0.08 -1.39
CA GLY A 21 21.63 0.80 -1.69
C GLY A 21 21.80 2.31 -1.50
N PHE A 22 22.40 2.75 -0.40
CA PHE A 22 22.66 4.18 -0.18
C PHE A 22 23.73 4.75 -1.10
N ALA A 23 24.79 3.99 -1.41
CA ALA A 23 25.79 4.43 -2.38
C ALA A 23 25.17 4.60 -3.77
N SER A 24 24.32 3.66 -4.20
CA SER A 24 23.57 3.73 -5.46
C SER A 24 22.56 4.90 -5.44
N TYR A 25 21.86 5.12 -4.32
CA TYR A 25 20.95 6.25 -4.18
C TYR A 25 21.66 7.61 -4.25
N ALA A 26 22.91 7.69 -3.77
CA ALA A 26 23.71 8.90 -3.90
C ALA A 26 24.02 9.25 -5.37
N GLU A 27 24.06 8.26 -6.27
CA GLU A 27 24.18 8.51 -7.71
C GLU A 27 22.90 9.17 -8.25
N TYR A 28 21.72 8.68 -7.85
CA TYR A 28 20.44 9.34 -8.17
C TYR A 28 20.43 10.79 -7.66
N LEU A 29 20.83 11.03 -6.40
CA LEU A 29 20.89 12.38 -5.82
C LEU A 29 21.87 13.28 -6.59
N TYR A 30 22.99 12.74 -7.08
CA TYR A 30 23.90 13.47 -7.94
C TYR A 30 23.24 13.88 -9.26
N VAL A 31 22.54 12.95 -9.92
CA VAL A 31 21.82 13.25 -11.17
C VAL A 31 20.75 14.32 -10.93
N ASP A 32 19.96 14.19 -9.87
CA ASP A 32 18.92 15.16 -9.50
C ASP A 32 19.49 16.56 -9.29
N HIS A 33 20.56 16.66 -8.50
CA HIS A 33 21.13 17.95 -8.12
C HIS A 33 21.91 18.63 -9.25
N PHE A 34 22.72 17.88 -10.01
CA PHE A 34 23.68 18.45 -10.95
C PHE A 34 23.25 18.37 -12.43
N VAL A 35 22.35 17.44 -12.78
CA VAL A 35 21.88 17.24 -14.15
C VAL A 35 20.46 17.76 -14.30
N GLY A 36 19.59 17.44 -13.35
CA GLY A 36 18.24 17.95 -13.24
C GLY A 36 17.17 16.87 -13.11
N ALA A 37 16.01 17.28 -12.62
CA ALA A 37 14.91 16.39 -12.24
C ALA A 37 14.40 15.48 -13.36
N PHE A 38 14.43 15.91 -14.63
CA PHE A 38 13.99 15.06 -15.74
C PHE A 38 14.90 13.83 -15.91
N GLN A 39 16.22 14.03 -15.85
CA GLN A 39 17.18 12.94 -15.93
C GLN A 39 17.14 12.07 -14.67
N ALA A 40 16.91 12.67 -13.51
CA ALA A 40 16.78 11.92 -12.25
C ALA A 40 15.57 10.98 -12.29
N ARG A 41 14.41 11.45 -12.77
CA ARG A 41 13.23 10.60 -12.97
C ARG A 41 13.51 9.45 -13.93
N GLY A 42 14.20 9.71 -15.04
CA GLY A 42 14.63 8.65 -15.96
C GLY A 42 15.55 7.63 -15.29
N TYR A 43 16.53 8.08 -14.49
CA TYR A 43 17.41 7.20 -13.73
C TYR A 43 16.62 6.30 -12.77
N MET A 44 15.69 6.86 -11.99
CA MET A 44 14.90 6.06 -11.05
C MET A 44 13.92 5.12 -11.77
N ALA A 45 13.40 5.51 -12.94
CA ALA A 45 12.60 4.62 -13.78
C ALA A 45 13.42 3.40 -14.23
N ASP A 46 14.66 3.58 -14.70
CA ASP A 46 15.53 2.47 -15.09
C ASP A 46 15.84 1.53 -13.90
N VAL A 47 16.06 2.09 -12.70
CA VAL A 47 16.24 1.33 -11.46
C VAL A 47 14.97 0.54 -11.12
N HIS A 48 13.79 1.18 -11.17
CA HIS A 48 12.52 0.51 -10.91
C HIS A 48 12.27 -0.61 -11.92
N ASP A 49 12.49 -0.39 -13.22
CA ASP A 49 12.32 -1.41 -14.27
C ASP A 49 13.17 -2.66 -14.03
N ASP A 50 14.43 -2.49 -13.61
CA ASP A 50 15.29 -3.61 -13.25
C ASP A 50 14.74 -4.37 -12.03
N VAL A 51 14.33 -3.66 -10.97
CA VAL A 51 13.78 -4.28 -9.76
C VAL A 51 12.47 -5.03 -10.05
N LEU A 52 11.59 -4.42 -10.85
CA LEU A 52 10.28 -4.93 -11.21
C LEU A 52 10.35 -6.13 -12.18
N SER A 53 11.49 -6.39 -12.81
CA SER A 53 11.69 -7.52 -13.74
C SER A 53 11.48 -8.91 -13.11
N ASP A 54 11.62 -9.03 -11.78
CA ASP A 54 11.40 -10.25 -11.02
C ASP A 54 10.82 -9.91 -9.64
N PRO A 55 9.63 -10.41 -9.27
CA PRO A 55 9.00 -10.10 -7.99
C PRO A 55 9.72 -10.74 -6.79
N SER A 56 10.64 -11.68 -7.00
CA SER A 56 11.34 -12.38 -5.94
C SER A 56 12.53 -11.62 -5.37
N GLY A 57 12.96 -12.00 -4.17
CA GLY A 57 14.17 -11.48 -3.51
C GLY A 57 13.89 -10.33 -2.54
N ALA A 58 14.21 -10.55 -1.27
CA ALA A 58 14.19 -9.53 -0.24
C ALA A 58 15.43 -8.61 -0.35
N LEU A 59 15.39 -7.44 0.29
CA LEU A 59 16.58 -6.61 0.38
C LEU A 59 17.55 -7.15 1.43
N TYR A 60 17.01 -7.57 2.58
CA TYR A 60 17.77 -8.26 3.62
C TYR A 60 18.28 -9.62 3.12
N VAL A 61 19.59 -9.87 3.23
CA VAL A 61 20.17 -11.11 2.70
C VAL A 61 19.92 -12.28 3.65
N ASP A 62 19.31 -13.33 3.12
CA ASP A 62 18.99 -14.57 3.81
C ASP A 62 20.17 -15.58 3.76
N ASP A 63 20.82 -15.72 2.62
CA ASP A 63 22.00 -16.57 2.40
C ASP A 63 23.29 -15.77 2.27
N THR A 64 23.98 -15.56 3.39
CA THR A 64 25.29 -14.89 3.42
C THR A 64 26.46 -15.79 3.01
N SER A 65 26.22 -17.02 2.57
CA SER A 65 27.26 -17.88 2.00
C SER A 65 27.40 -17.72 0.49
N ASN A 66 26.44 -17.05 -0.15
CA ASN A 66 26.40 -16.81 -1.58
C ASN A 66 26.78 -15.36 -1.90
N GLU A 67 28.01 -15.16 -2.37
CA GLU A 67 28.54 -13.84 -2.74
C GLU A 67 27.70 -13.15 -3.83
N ASN A 68 27.20 -13.90 -4.82
CA ASN A 68 26.35 -13.33 -5.88
C ASN A 68 25.04 -12.78 -5.33
N ARG A 69 24.51 -13.40 -4.26
CA ARG A 69 23.31 -12.90 -3.60
C ARG A 69 23.60 -11.68 -2.73
N ILE A 70 24.75 -11.65 -2.05
CA ILE A 70 25.20 -10.51 -1.24
C ILE A 70 25.37 -9.27 -2.14
N PHE A 71 26.00 -9.42 -3.30
CA PHE A 71 26.28 -8.34 -4.24
C PHE A 71 25.40 -8.40 -5.49
N ASP A 72 24.15 -8.82 -5.31
CA ASP A 72 23.17 -8.87 -6.40
C ASP A 72 22.84 -7.45 -6.88
N SER A 73 23.08 -7.16 -8.15
CA SER A 73 22.87 -5.81 -8.71
C SER A 73 21.41 -5.35 -8.61
N ARG A 74 20.46 -6.27 -8.79
CA ARG A 74 19.04 -5.95 -8.75
C ARG A 74 18.56 -5.74 -7.33
N LEU A 75 19.01 -6.59 -6.39
CA LEU A 75 18.52 -6.57 -5.01
C LEU A 75 19.34 -5.62 -4.12
N SER A 76 20.64 -5.82 -3.99
CA SER A 76 21.46 -5.07 -3.02
C SER A 76 21.69 -3.61 -3.45
N TYR A 77 21.75 -3.35 -4.76
CA TYR A 77 22.01 -2.02 -5.32
C TYR A 77 20.72 -1.34 -5.77
N ASN A 78 20.04 -1.86 -6.80
CA ASN A 78 18.88 -1.18 -7.38
C ASN A 78 17.66 -1.16 -6.45
N LYS A 79 17.24 -2.31 -5.91
CA LYS A 79 16.17 -2.36 -4.90
C LYS A 79 16.57 -1.63 -3.63
N GLY A 80 17.84 -1.70 -3.23
CA GLY A 80 18.38 -0.88 -2.13
C GLY A 80 18.18 0.61 -2.34
N SER A 81 18.57 1.12 -3.51
CA SER A 81 18.42 2.52 -3.92
C SER A 81 16.94 2.95 -3.96
N ALA A 82 16.09 2.12 -4.57
CA ALA A 82 14.65 2.37 -4.64
C ALA A 82 14.00 2.40 -3.25
N VAL A 83 14.40 1.51 -2.33
CA VAL A 83 13.88 1.51 -0.95
C VAL A 83 14.32 2.75 -0.18
N VAL A 84 15.54 3.26 -0.39
CA VAL A 84 15.96 4.54 0.18
C VAL A 84 15.16 5.72 -0.40
N HIS A 85 14.91 5.70 -1.71
CA HIS A 85 14.07 6.68 -2.40
C HIS A 85 12.63 6.70 -1.84
N MET A 86 12.04 5.53 -1.66
CA MET A 86 10.73 5.35 -1.05
C MET A 86 10.70 5.74 0.43
N LEU A 87 11.79 5.56 1.18
CA LEU A 87 11.84 6.02 2.57
C LEU A 87 11.79 7.55 2.64
N ARG A 88 12.52 8.25 1.76
CA ARG A 88 12.43 9.71 1.62
C ARG A 88 10.98 10.13 1.30
N TYR A 89 10.32 9.40 0.40
CA TYR A 89 8.92 9.61 0.07
C TYR A 89 7.96 9.38 1.26
N GLU A 90 8.15 8.30 2.01
CA GLU A 90 7.37 7.94 3.21
C GLU A 90 7.46 9.02 4.29
N LEU A 91 8.67 9.58 4.51
CA LEU A 91 8.87 10.67 5.45
C LEU A 91 8.20 11.97 4.99
N ASN A 92 8.14 12.19 3.68
CA ASN A 92 7.55 13.38 3.06
C ASN A 92 8.10 14.72 3.60
N ASP A 93 9.35 14.72 4.03
CA ASP A 93 10.08 15.89 4.52
C ASP A 93 11.56 15.69 4.22
N ASP A 94 12.05 16.38 3.19
CA ASP A 94 13.44 16.29 2.75
C ASP A 94 14.41 16.76 3.84
N SER A 95 14.06 17.81 4.58
CA SER A 95 14.93 18.34 5.64
C SER A 95 15.09 17.31 6.74
N LEU A 96 14.00 16.66 7.12
CA LEU A 96 14.00 15.57 8.09
C LEU A 96 14.78 14.36 7.59
N PHE A 97 14.58 13.95 6.32
CA PHE A 97 15.28 12.81 5.74
C PHE A 97 16.81 13.04 5.74
N PHE A 98 17.28 14.18 5.24
CA PHE A 98 18.71 14.46 5.20
C PHE A 98 19.31 14.69 6.59
N GLN A 99 18.56 15.26 7.54
CA GLN A 99 19.02 15.39 8.92
C GLN A 99 19.18 14.02 9.59
N MET A 100 18.21 13.12 9.44
CA MET A 100 18.30 11.74 9.94
C MET A 100 19.56 11.04 9.41
N LEU A 101 19.90 11.20 8.13
CA LEU A 101 21.11 10.60 7.57
C LEU A 101 22.38 11.19 8.19
N GLN A 102 22.42 12.50 8.47
CA GLN A 102 23.56 13.10 9.19
C GLN A 102 23.69 12.55 10.61
N ASP A 103 22.59 12.48 11.34
CA ASP A 103 22.56 11.96 12.71
C ASP A 103 23.00 10.48 12.74
N TYR A 104 22.55 9.68 11.77
CA TYR A 104 23.00 8.29 11.59
C TYR A 104 24.51 8.19 11.33
N GLN A 105 25.03 9.00 10.41
CA GLN A 105 26.46 9.00 10.07
C GLN A 105 27.35 9.44 11.25
N ASP A 106 26.84 10.34 12.10
CA ASP A 106 27.55 10.78 13.31
C ASP A 106 27.48 9.75 14.43
N ALA A 107 26.34 9.10 14.61
CA ALA A 107 26.14 8.10 15.66
C ALA A 107 26.97 6.82 15.43
N PHE A 108 27.11 6.39 14.18
CA PHE A 108 27.82 5.16 13.80
C PHE A 108 29.19 5.41 13.16
N ARG A 109 29.73 6.63 13.29
CA ARG A 109 31.02 7.02 12.72
C ARG A 109 32.13 6.03 13.08
N ASP A 110 32.90 5.63 12.07
CA ASP A 110 34.00 4.66 12.16
C ASP A 110 33.54 3.30 12.75
N SER A 111 32.27 2.93 12.49
CA SER A 111 31.64 1.75 13.07
C SER A 111 30.72 1.04 12.08
N THR A 112 29.94 0.10 12.60
CA THR A 112 28.99 -0.71 11.85
C THR A 112 27.56 -0.45 12.30
N ALA A 113 26.60 -0.57 11.40
CA ALA A 113 25.18 -0.51 11.73
C ALA A 113 24.39 -1.69 11.12
N THR A 114 23.34 -2.08 11.82
CA THR A 114 22.34 -3.06 11.38
C THR A 114 21.13 -2.36 10.76
N THR A 115 20.34 -3.11 9.99
CA THR A 115 19.05 -2.66 9.45
C THR A 115 18.10 -2.17 10.56
N GLU A 116 18.10 -2.83 11.72
CA GLU A 116 17.23 -2.49 12.86
C GLU A 116 17.67 -1.20 13.57
N GLU A 117 18.98 -0.96 13.68
CA GLU A 117 19.51 0.31 14.18
C GLU A 117 19.18 1.46 13.23
N PHE A 118 19.34 1.25 11.92
CA PHE A 118 18.92 2.25 10.93
C PHE A 118 17.40 2.51 10.99
N ARG A 119 16.56 1.47 11.09
CA ARG A 119 15.10 1.63 11.30
C ARG A 119 14.82 2.50 12.51
N THR A 120 15.50 2.26 13.63
CA THR A 120 15.30 3.01 14.87
C THR A 120 15.57 4.50 14.67
N PHE A 121 16.60 4.87 13.91
CA PHE A 121 16.87 6.27 13.54
C PHE A 121 15.75 6.86 12.67
N ALA A 122 15.27 6.12 11.68
CA ALA A 122 14.19 6.56 10.82
C ALA A 122 12.85 6.73 11.57
N GLU A 123 12.54 5.85 12.52
CA GLU A 123 11.36 5.96 13.39
C GLU A 123 11.46 7.15 14.34
N GLN A 124 12.64 7.41 14.91
CA GLN A 124 12.87 8.58 15.76
C GLN A 124 12.72 9.89 15.00
N ALA A 125 13.26 9.96 13.78
CA ALA A 125 13.11 11.14 12.92
C ALA A 125 11.64 11.36 12.53
N SER A 126 10.96 10.31 12.06
CA SER A 126 9.57 10.40 11.59
C SER A 126 8.54 10.62 12.71
N GLY A 127 8.86 10.24 13.95
CA GLY A 127 7.92 10.25 15.07
C GLY A 127 6.81 9.19 14.95
N GLN A 128 6.92 8.26 14.00
CA GLN A 128 5.97 7.18 13.75
C GLN A 128 6.69 5.84 13.60
N SER A 129 5.96 4.75 13.77
CA SER A 129 6.53 3.43 13.48
C SER A 129 6.65 3.22 11.98
N LEU A 130 7.80 2.69 11.56
CA LEU A 130 8.11 2.30 10.20
C LEU A 130 8.17 0.77 10.07
N ASP A 131 7.69 0.02 11.06
CA ASP A 131 7.63 -1.44 11.04
C ASP A 131 7.00 -1.95 9.75
N THR A 132 5.88 -1.36 9.33
CA THR A 132 5.18 -1.78 8.11
C THR A 132 6.03 -1.54 6.86
N PHE A 133 6.68 -0.38 6.77
CA PHE A 133 7.57 -0.03 5.67
C PHE A 133 8.73 -1.02 5.56
N PHE A 134 9.47 -1.25 6.65
CA PHE A 134 10.61 -2.16 6.64
C PHE A 134 10.18 -3.62 6.41
N GLN A 135 9.07 -4.06 7.00
CA GLN A 135 8.54 -5.40 6.76
C GLN A 135 8.22 -5.64 5.30
N GLN A 136 7.53 -4.71 4.63
CA GLN A 136 7.11 -4.95 3.24
C GLN A 136 8.23 -4.74 2.22
N TRP A 137 9.15 -3.81 2.46
CA TRP A 137 10.14 -3.39 1.45
C TRP A 137 11.55 -3.94 1.68
N VAL A 138 11.94 -4.18 2.94
CA VAL A 138 13.27 -4.68 3.30
C VAL A 138 13.26 -6.18 3.50
N TYR A 139 12.31 -6.68 4.29
CA TYR A 139 12.28 -8.08 4.72
C TYR A 139 11.46 -9.00 3.82
N LYS A 140 10.57 -8.43 3.00
CA LYS A 140 9.68 -9.18 2.12
C LYS A 140 9.94 -8.90 0.65
N GLU A 141 9.17 -9.61 -0.15
CA GLU A 141 9.28 -9.70 -1.60
C GLU A 141 8.02 -9.17 -2.27
N GLY A 142 8.15 -8.91 -3.57
CA GLY A 142 7.09 -8.38 -4.40
C GLY A 142 6.92 -6.87 -4.30
N TYR A 143 5.89 -6.42 -4.99
CA TYR A 143 5.49 -5.02 -5.18
C TYR A 143 4.00 -4.99 -5.58
N PRO A 144 3.28 -3.88 -5.39
CA PRO A 144 1.89 -3.76 -5.81
C PRO A 144 1.75 -3.50 -7.32
N TYR A 145 0.78 -4.16 -7.93
CA TYR A 145 0.14 -3.74 -9.17
C TYR A 145 -1.07 -2.87 -8.83
N TYR A 146 -1.06 -1.61 -9.24
CA TYR A 146 -2.18 -0.70 -9.07
C TYR A 146 -3.06 -0.63 -10.32
N SER A 147 -4.35 -0.42 -10.13
CA SER A 147 -5.29 -0.03 -11.18
C SER A 147 -6.35 0.86 -10.54
N ALA A 148 -7.03 1.68 -11.34
CA ALA A 148 -8.04 2.56 -10.80
C ALA A 148 -9.26 2.69 -11.72
N ARG A 149 -10.40 2.95 -11.08
CA ARG A 149 -11.58 3.50 -11.72
C ARG A 149 -11.81 4.89 -11.16
N TRP A 150 -12.17 5.84 -12.02
CA TRP A 150 -12.49 7.19 -11.57
C TRP A 150 -13.75 7.74 -12.23
N ASN A 151 -14.37 8.69 -11.56
CA ASN A 151 -15.45 9.49 -12.10
C ASN A 151 -15.47 10.86 -11.46
N GLN A 152 -16.20 11.78 -12.08
CA GLN A 152 -16.50 13.06 -11.50
C GLN A 152 -18.00 13.33 -11.63
N VAL A 153 -18.64 13.60 -10.49
CA VAL A 153 -20.04 14.04 -10.42
C VAL A 153 -20.04 15.42 -9.78
N ASP A 154 -20.53 16.40 -10.54
CA ASP A 154 -20.42 17.83 -10.22
C ASP A 154 -18.97 18.24 -9.89
N SER A 155 -18.71 18.62 -8.64
CA SER A 155 -17.38 19.01 -8.15
C SER A 155 -16.73 17.94 -7.29
N ILE A 156 -17.20 16.70 -7.32
CA ILE A 156 -16.65 15.61 -6.52
C ILE A 156 -16.03 14.59 -7.47
N VAL A 157 -14.74 14.34 -7.27
CA VAL A 157 -14.00 13.24 -7.91
C VAL A 157 -14.06 12.02 -7.00
N TYR A 158 -14.37 10.87 -7.60
CA TYR A 158 -14.27 9.55 -6.98
C TYR A 158 -13.15 8.77 -7.62
N VAL A 159 -12.33 8.11 -6.80
CA VAL A 159 -11.28 7.20 -7.27
C VAL A 159 -11.40 5.91 -6.47
N GLU A 160 -11.72 4.80 -7.13
CA GLU A 160 -11.57 3.47 -6.58
C GLU A 160 -10.22 2.91 -7.02
N LEU A 161 -9.29 2.81 -6.08
CA LEU A 161 -7.97 2.24 -6.27
C LEU A 161 -8.00 0.74 -5.92
N THR A 162 -7.52 -0.09 -6.83
CA THR A 162 -7.30 -1.52 -6.60
C THR A 162 -5.82 -1.83 -6.61
N GLN A 163 -5.34 -2.61 -5.64
CA GLN A 163 -4.00 -3.20 -5.64
C GLN A 163 -4.04 -4.72 -5.62
N VAL A 164 -3.06 -5.32 -6.29
CA VAL A 164 -2.77 -6.76 -6.24
C VAL A 164 -1.27 -6.92 -6.03
N ALA A 165 -0.87 -7.70 -5.03
CA ALA A 165 0.55 -7.99 -4.81
C ALA A 165 1.12 -8.91 -5.91
N SER A 166 2.34 -8.62 -6.37
CA SER A 166 3.04 -9.45 -7.36
C SER A 166 3.45 -10.83 -6.83
N LEU A 167 3.63 -10.96 -5.51
CA LEU A 167 3.93 -12.22 -4.85
C LEU A 167 3.07 -12.44 -3.58
N PRO A 168 1.80 -12.88 -3.73
CA PRO A 168 0.86 -13.03 -2.61
C PRO A 168 1.31 -14.00 -1.51
N SER A 169 2.21 -14.92 -1.81
CA SER A 169 2.81 -15.84 -0.81
C SER A 169 3.75 -15.13 0.17
N SER A 170 4.29 -13.96 -0.19
CA SER A 170 5.16 -13.15 0.67
C SER A 170 4.38 -12.00 1.33
N GLN A 171 3.62 -11.26 0.52
CA GLN A 171 2.82 -10.11 0.95
C GLN A 171 1.53 -10.05 0.16
N THR A 172 0.39 -9.84 0.83
CA THR A 172 -0.93 -9.78 0.17
C THR A 172 -1.49 -8.37 0.01
N LEU A 173 -0.85 -7.38 0.65
CA LEU A 173 -1.28 -5.99 0.70
C LEU A 173 -0.08 -5.10 1.04
N PHE A 174 0.22 -4.10 0.22
CA PHE A 174 1.20 -3.07 0.55
C PHE A 174 0.50 -1.88 1.20
N ARG A 175 1.06 -1.35 2.27
CA ARG A 175 0.52 -0.16 2.96
C ARG A 175 1.52 0.97 2.76
N THR A 176 1.12 1.99 2.01
CA THR A 176 2.03 3.06 1.61
C THR A 176 1.23 4.32 1.29
N PRO A 177 1.80 5.52 1.54
CA PRO A 177 1.35 6.72 0.86
C PRO A 177 1.44 6.51 -0.65
N LEU A 178 0.57 7.19 -1.40
CA LEU A 178 0.51 7.12 -2.87
C LEU A 178 0.02 8.45 -3.40
N ASP A 179 0.71 9.00 -4.39
CA ASP A 179 0.31 10.23 -5.06
C ASP A 179 -0.61 9.90 -6.24
N LEU A 180 -1.75 10.59 -6.28
CA LEU A 180 -2.73 10.53 -7.35
C LEU A 180 -2.75 11.90 -8.03
N GLU A 181 -2.44 11.96 -9.32
CA GLU A 181 -2.55 13.21 -10.08
C GLU A 181 -3.89 13.28 -10.79
N LEU A 182 -4.70 14.26 -10.39
CA LEU A 182 -5.95 14.59 -11.04
C LEU A 182 -5.65 15.55 -12.19
N GLU A 183 -5.93 15.12 -13.42
CA GLU A 183 -5.54 15.86 -14.62
C GLU A 183 -6.71 16.68 -15.19
N SER A 184 -6.41 17.90 -15.63
CA SER A 184 -7.38 18.81 -16.23
C SER A 184 -6.75 19.77 -17.23
N ALA A 185 -7.47 20.12 -18.29
CA ALA A 185 -7.07 21.18 -19.22
C ALA A 185 -6.86 22.55 -18.54
N THR A 186 -7.35 22.74 -17.30
CA THR A 186 -7.15 23.96 -16.51
C THR A 186 -6.08 23.82 -15.43
N GLY A 187 -5.23 22.81 -15.57
CA GLY A 187 -4.09 22.51 -14.70
C GLY A 187 -4.40 21.40 -13.70
N ASP A 188 -3.37 20.63 -13.38
CA ASP A 188 -3.49 19.37 -12.65
C ASP A 188 -3.43 19.60 -11.13
N THR A 189 -3.63 18.54 -10.35
CA THR A 189 -3.51 18.56 -8.90
C THR A 189 -3.09 17.20 -8.39
N VAL A 190 -1.94 17.12 -7.72
CA VAL A 190 -1.50 15.92 -7.02
C VAL A 190 -2.12 15.86 -5.63
N VAL A 191 -2.71 14.72 -5.29
CA VAL A 191 -3.27 14.41 -3.98
C VAL A 191 -2.57 13.17 -3.43
N ARG A 192 -1.93 13.32 -2.27
CA ARG A 192 -1.37 12.18 -1.54
C ARG A 192 -2.46 11.48 -0.74
N VAL A 193 -2.65 10.20 -1.00
CA VAL A 193 -3.53 9.31 -0.23
C VAL A 193 -2.72 8.26 0.52
N TYR A 194 -3.34 7.59 1.49
CA TYR A 194 -2.74 6.42 2.13
C TYR A 194 -3.52 5.17 1.73
N ASN A 195 -2.90 4.31 0.92
CA ASN A 195 -3.53 3.08 0.50
C ASN A 195 -3.23 1.94 1.49
N ASN A 196 -4.28 1.35 2.06
CA ASN A 196 -4.17 0.32 3.09
C ASN A 196 -5.20 -0.82 2.95
N GLN A 197 -5.84 -0.90 1.79
CA GLN A 197 -6.77 -1.94 1.40
C GLN A 197 -6.53 -2.35 -0.06
N ASN A 198 -6.89 -3.60 -0.40
CA ASN A 198 -6.77 -4.12 -1.76
C ASN A 198 -7.73 -3.44 -2.74
N VAL A 199 -8.88 -2.97 -2.25
CA VAL A 199 -9.79 -2.09 -2.98
C VAL A 199 -10.14 -0.97 -2.01
N GLN A 200 -9.87 0.28 -2.38
CA GLN A 200 -10.07 1.44 -1.53
C GLN A 200 -10.61 2.60 -2.35
N THR A 201 -11.66 3.23 -1.85
CA THR A 201 -12.26 4.38 -2.52
C THR A 201 -11.90 5.67 -1.80
N PHE A 202 -11.55 6.68 -2.59
CA PHE A 202 -11.28 8.04 -2.16
C PHE A 202 -12.26 9.00 -2.85
N SER A 203 -12.55 10.12 -2.18
CA SER A 203 -13.33 11.19 -2.77
C SER A 203 -12.73 12.55 -2.43
N PHE A 204 -12.75 13.46 -3.41
CA PHE A 204 -12.14 14.78 -3.30
C PHE A 204 -13.08 15.83 -3.85
N VAL A 205 -13.17 16.98 -3.18
CA VAL A 205 -13.81 18.16 -3.76
C VAL A 205 -12.79 18.79 -4.72
N TRP A 206 -13.11 18.78 -6.01
CA TRP A 206 -12.29 19.37 -7.05
C TRP A 206 -13.18 19.98 -8.14
N HIS A 207 -13.09 21.30 -8.28
CA HIS A 207 -14.00 22.10 -9.12
C HIS A 207 -13.60 22.14 -10.60
N LYS A 208 -12.42 21.64 -10.95
CA LYS A 208 -11.95 21.56 -12.35
C LYS A 208 -12.56 20.34 -13.01
N THR A 209 -12.84 20.40 -14.31
CA THR A 209 -13.30 19.22 -15.04
C THR A 209 -12.14 18.22 -15.18
N MET A 210 -12.32 17.05 -14.58
CA MET A 210 -11.36 15.95 -14.63
C MET A 210 -11.32 15.33 -16.02
N GLN A 211 -10.11 15.18 -16.53
CA GLN A 211 -9.83 14.59 -17.84
C GLN A 211 -9.18 13.23 -17.72
N ASP A 212 -8.27 13.08 -16.77
CA ASP A 212 -7.59 11.81 -16.51
C ASP A 212 -7.12 11.69 -15.06
N LEU A 213 -6.54 10.54 -14.74
CA LEU A 213 -5.90 10.22 -13.48
C LEU A 213 -4.57 9.50 -13.74
N SER A 214 -3.51 9.96 -13.09
CA SER A 214 -2.23 9.25 -13.02
C SER A 214 -1.97 8.74 -11.59
N ILE A 215 -1.35 7.56 -11.48
CA ILE A 215 -0.94 6.94 -10.21
C ILE A 215 0.58 7.00 -10.13
N ASP A 216 1.08 7.55 -9.03
CA ASP A 216 2.51 7.79 -8.78
C ASP A 216 3.21 8.49 -9.96
N PRO A 217 2.78 9.71 -10.33
CA PRO A 217 3.23 10.41 -11.55
C PRO A 217 4.75 10.67 -11.59
N ASP A 218 5.39 10.74 -10.43
CA ASP A 218 6.82 10.99 -10.29
C ASP A 218 7.64 9.71 -10.02
N ASN A 219 7.00 8.54 -10.03
CA ASN A 219 7.63 7.21 -9.87
C ASN A 219 8.43 7.09 -8.56
N TRP A 220 7.82 7.47 -7.44
CA TRP A 220 8.41 7.37 -6.10
C TRP A 220 8.40 5.96 -5.53
N ILE A 221 7.45 5.12 -5.94
CA ILE A 221 7.17 3.82 -5.34
C ILE A 221 7.51 2.71 -6.33
N LEU A 222 8.03 1.60 -5.82
CA LEU A 222 8.14 0.36 -6.58
C LEU A 222 6.75 -0.22 -6.83
N ASN A 223 6.10 0.19 -7.91
CA ASN A 223 4.81 -0.35 -8.35
C ASN A 223 4.72 -0.48 -9.85
N ILE A 224 3.74 -1.25 -10.31
CA ILE A 224 3.31 -1.26 -11.71
C ILE A 224 1.90 -0.68 -11.79
N THR A 225 1.72 0.30 -12.66
CA THR A 225 0.40 0.90 -12.93
C THR A 225 -0.24 0.20 -14.12
N GLY A 226 -1.37 -0.44 -13.85
CA GLY A 226 -2.27 -1.06 -14.82
C GLY A 226 -3.31 -0.06 -15.33
N PRO A 227 -4.44 -0.57 -15.86
CA PRO A 227 -5.47 0.28 -16.44
C PRO A 227 -6.05 1.28 -15.45
N ILE A 228 -6.24 2.51 -15.92
CA ILE A 228 -6.99 3.56 -15.26
C ILE A 228 -8.17 3.90 -16.17
N LEU A 229 -9.39 3.70 -15.68
CA LEU A 229 -10.58 3.81 -16.50
C LEU A 229 -11.57 4.81 -15.90
N LYS A 230 -12.11 5.69 -16.75
CA LYS A 230 -13.29 6.45 -16.40
C LYS A 230 -14.51 5.53 -16.35
N ASP A 231 -15.13 5.42 -15.18
CA ASP A 231 -16.35 4.64 -14.96
C ASP A 231 -17.48 5.59 -14.55
N VAL A 232 -18.34 5.95 -15.50
CA VAL A 232 -19.44 6.90 -15.23
C VAL A 232 -20.48 6.37 -14.23
N THR A 233 -20.44 5.07 -13.91
CA THR A 233 -21.30 4.46 -12.89
C THR A 233 -20.71 4.57 -11.48
N LEU A 234 -19.42 4.94 -11.37
CA LEU A 234 -18.77 5.22 -10.11
C LEU A 234 -19.26 6.57 -9.56
N ASP A 235 -20.41 6.57 -8.90
CA ASP A 235 -20.94 7.71 -8.15
C ASP A 235 -21.06 7.31 -6.67
N THR A 236 -21.53 8.23 -5.84
CA THR A 236 -21.80 8.05 -4.42
C THR A 236 -22.58 6.80 -4.05
N ASP A 237 -23.30 6.11 -4.94
CA ASP A 237 -23.98 4.86 -4.62
C ASP A 237 -23.02 3.69 -4.31
N ASP A 238 -21.80 3.68 -4.88
CA ASP A 238 -20.73 2.73 -4.52
C ASP A 238 -19.94 3.17 -3.26
N VAL A 239 -20.08 4.44 -2.85
CA VAL A 239 -19.42 5.04 -1.67
C VAL A 239 -20.38 5.23 -0.48
N HIS A 240 -21.69 5.03 -0.65
CA HIS A 240 -22.71 5.23 0.39
C HIS A 240 -23.23 3.96 1.07
N ASN A 241 -22.84 2.76 0.61
CA ASN A 241 -23.17 1.52 1.31
C ASN A 241 -21.91 0.75 1.74
N PRO A 242 -21.20 1.21 2.79
CA PRO A 242 -20.36 0.28 3.52
C PRO A 242 -21.27 -0.89 3.94
N LEU A 243 -20.94 -2.11 3.52
CA LEU A 243 -21.63 -3.31 4.00
C LEU A 243 -21.76 -3.20 5.52
N PRO A 244 -22.93 -3.48 6.11
CA PRO A 244 -23.07 -3.40 7.55
C PRO A 244 -22.02 -4.29 8.21
N PHE A 245 -21.43 -3.83 9.31
CA PHE A 245 -20.44 -4.63 10.01
C PHE A 245 -21.14 -5.85 10.61
N ILE A 246 -20.70 -7.04 10.23
CA ILE A 246 -21.27 -8.30 10.73
C ILE A 246 -20.24 -8.99 11.61
N LEU A 247 -20.49 -8.96 12.91
CA LEU A 247 -19.54 -9.39 13.93
C LEU A 247 -20.22 -10.23 15.02
N PRO A 248 -19.52 -11.20 15.64
CA PRO A 248 -18.25 -11.74 15.17
C PRO A 248 -18.46 -12.59 13.91
N ASN A 249 -17.49 -12.66 13.02
CA ASN A 249 -17.50 -13.60 11.90
C ASN A 249 -16.11 -14.25 11.79
N PRO A 250 -15.91 -15.51 12.24
CA PRO A 250 -16.93 -16.49 12.62
C PRO A 250 -17.72 -16.20 13.92
N ALA A 251 -18.94 -16.73 14.05
CA ALA A 251 -19.79 -16.63 15.25
C ALA A 251 -20.10 -17.98 15.91
N VAL A 252 -20.32 -17.98 17.24
CA VAL A 252 -20.76 -19.16 18.01
C VAL A 252 -22.26 -19.12 18.28
N SER A 253 -22.82 -17.98 18.71
CA SER A 253 -24.22 -17.89 19.19
C SER A 253 -25.11 -16.97 18.35
N SER A 254 -24.55 -15.91 17.76
CA SER A 254 -25.25 -14.93 16.93
C SER A 254 -24.28 -14.06 16.12
N TRP A 255 -24.74 -13.50 15.00
CA TRP A 255 -24.11 -12.37 14.32
C TRP A 255 -24.84 -11.07 14.65
N GLN A 256 -24.11 -10.02 15.00
CA GLN A 256 -24.61 -8.66 15.10
C GLN A 256 -24.36 -7.96 13.77
N VAL A 257 -25.43 -7.47 13.15
CA VAL A 257 -25.37 -6.63 11.94
C VAL A 257 -25.55 -5.19 12.39
N LEU A 258 -24.48 -4.41 12.28
CA LEU A 258 -24.42 -3.02 12.72
C LEU A 258 -24.46 -2.08 11.52
N GLY A 259 -25.22 -0.98 11.64
CA GLY A 259 -25.16 0.12 10.68
C GLY A 259 -26.14 0.02 9.51
N LEU A 260 -27.29 -0.65 9.69
CA LEU A 260 -28.39 -0.59 8.73
C LEU A 260 -29.01 0.82 8.75
N ARG A 261 -28.79 1.64 7.73
CA ARG A 261 -29.23 3.06 7.73
C ARG A 261 -30.67 3.25 7.31
N GLU A 262 -31.25 2.25 6.67
CA GLU A 262 -32.65 2.20 6.23
C GLU A 262 -33.24 0.81 6.50
N GLU A 263 -34.55 0.67 6.28
CA GLU A 263 -35.24 -0.60 6.44
C GLU A 263 -34.72 -1.61 5.40
N THR A 264 -33.98 -2.61 5.88
CA THR A 264 -33.32 -3.62 5.06
C THR A 264 -33.93 -4.98 5.35
N THR A 265 -34.29 -5.72 4.29
CA THR A 265 -34.63 -7.14 4.39
C THR A 265 -33.36 -7.98 4.40
N LEU A 266 -33.19 -8.78 5.44
CA LEU A 266 -32.08 -9.70 5.62
C LEU A 266 -32.56 -11.14 5.39
N SER A 267 -31.82 -11.92 4.61
CA SER A 267 -32.14 -13.31 4.29
C SER A 267 -30.89 -14.19 4.34
N LEU A 268 -30.82 -15.12 5.28
CA LEU A 268 -29.69 -16.02 5.49
C LEU A 268 -29.97 -17.37 4.82
N PHE A 269 -29.03 -17.84 4.01
CA PHE A 269 -29.11 -19.10 3.28
C PHE A 269 -27.98 -20.06 3.67
N ASP A 270 -28.27 -21.35 3.71
CA ASP A 270 -27.22 -22.39 3.76
C ASP A 270 -26.58 -22.60 2.36
N LEU A 271 -25.51 -23.41 2.29
CA LEU A 271 -24.78 -23.66 1.03
C LEU A 271 -25.61 -24.36 -0.06
N ASN A 272 -26.74 -24.97 0.30
CA ASN A 272 -27.66 -25.57 -0.67
C ASN A 272 -28.71 -24.55 -1.17
N GLY A 273 -28.60 -23.29 -0.77
CA GLY A 273 -29.51 -22.22 -1.14
C GLY A 273 -30.83 -22.22 -0.37
N ARG A 274 -30.95 -23.01 0.71
CA ARG A 274 -32.16 -23.02 1.55
C ARG A 274 -32.14 -21.85 2.52
N LEU A 275 -33.25 -21.10 2.58
CA LEU A 275 -33.43 -20.01 3.53
C LEU A 275 -33.54 -20.57 4.96
N VAL A 276 -32.65 -20.13 5.85
CA VAL A 276 -32.57 -20.59 7.25
C VAL A 276 -32.97 -19.50 8.25
N TRP A 277 -32.93 -18.22 7.86
CA TRP A 277 -33.42 -17.11 8.68
C TRP A 277 -33.77 -15.91 7.80
N SER A 278 -34.76 -15.11 8.18
CA SER A 278 -35.04 -13.82 7.56
C SER A 278 -35.61 -12.83 8.57
N GLY A 279 -35.38 -11.55 8.34
CA GLY A 279 -35.91 -10.45 9.13
C GLY A 279 -35.85 -9.13 8.37
N THR A 280 -36.51 -8.11 8.90
CA THR A 280 -36.41 -6.74 8.38
C THR A 280 -36.03 -5.83 9.54
N ALA A 281 -35.04 -4.97 9.35
CA ALA A 281 -34.55 -4.09 10.40
C ALA A 281 -33.90 -2.83 9.84
N SER A 282 -33.84 -1.80 10.70
CA SER A 282 -32.98 -0.63 10.59
C SER A 282 -32.18 -0.49 11.89
N GLY A 283 -31.02 0.16 11.83
CA GLY A 283 -30.06 0.29 12.93
C GLY A 283 -29.22 -0.98 13.16
N ILE A 284 -29.46 -1.66 14.28
CA ILE A 284 -28.72 -2.85 14.72
C ILE A 284 -29.68 -4.03 14.77
N VAL A 285 -29.26 -5.19 14.24
CA VAL A 285 -30.03 -6.44 14.32
C VAL A 285 -29.14 -7.61 14.66
N SER A 286 -29.66 -8.52 15.48
CA SER A 286 -29.00 -9.75 15.88
C SER A 286 -29.59 -10.94 15.13
N ILE A 287 -28.76 -11.64 14.35
CA ILE A 287 -29.13 -12.88 13.67
C ILE A 287 -28.75 -14.06 14.58
N PRO A 288 -29.71 -14.84 15.10
CA PRO A 288 -29.42 -15.96 15.99
C PRO A 288 -28.74 -17.10 15.20
N ALA A 289 -27.64 -17.62 15.74
CA ALA A 289 -26.85 -18.67 15.12
C ALA A 289 -26.73 -19.93 15.99
N SER A 290 -27.16 -19.90 17.25
CA SER A 290 -26.95 -20.99 18.22
C SER A 290 -27.53 -22.34 17.81
N GLN A 291 -28.59 -22.35 16.99
CA GLN A 291 -29.25 -23.55 16.49
C GLN A 291 -28.78 -23.94 15.07
N LEU A 292 -27.87 -23.17 14.48
CA LEU A 292 -27.30 -23.45 13.17
C LEU A 292 -26.11 -24.40 13.31
N THR A 293 -25.99 -25.31 12.33
CA THR A 293 -24.83 -26.20 12.21
C THR A 293 -23.57 -25.40 11.89
N ALA A 294 -22.41 -25.85 12.39
CA ALA A 294 -21.12 -25.29 12.00
C ALA A 294 -20.93 -25.35 10.48
N GLY A 295 -20.49 -24.26 9.87
CA GLY A 295 -20.40 -24.16 8.41
C GLY A 295 -20.56 -22.74 7.86
N MET A 296 -20.63 -22.66 6.53
CA MET A 296 -20.73 -21.40 5.79
C MET A 296 -22.20 -21.09 5.45
N TYR A 297 -22.55 -19.81 5.52
CA TYR A 297 -23.85 -19.28 5.16
C TYR A 297 -23.69 -18.02 4.29
N ILE A 298 -24.70 -17.71 3.50
CA ILE A 298 -24.76 -16.47 2.69
C ILE A 298 -25.89 -15.61 3.21
N LEU A 299 -25.58 -14.42 3.70
CA LEU A 299 -26.56 -13.40 4.07
C LEU A 299 -26.79 -12.46 2.90
N LYS A 300 -28.03 -12.37 2.43
CA LYS A 300 -28.46 -11.35 1.45
C LYS A 300 -29.13 -10.19 2.18
N LEU A 301 -28.82 -8.98 1.76
CA LEU A 301 -29.37 -7.72 2.26
C LEU A 301 -30.06 -7.03 1.09
N ASN A 302 -31.34 -6.68 1.23
CA ASN A 302 -32.10 -5.97 0.21
C ASN A 302 -32.88 -4.82 0.84
N SER A 303 -32.58 -3.60 0.43
CA SER A 303 -33.33 -2.39 0.76
C SER A 303 -33.86 -1.75 -0.54
N LYS A 304 -34.50 -0.59 -0.41
CA LYS A 304 -35.06 0.15 -1.55
C LYS A 304 -33.98 0.51 -2.60
N ASN A 305 -32.76 0.78 -2.15
CA ASN A 305 -31.67 1.26 -2.99
C ASN A 305 -30.42 0.36 -2.96
N THR A 306 -30.41 -0.71 -2.17
CA THR A 306 -29.22 -1.53 -1.91
C THR A 306 -29.51 -3.02 -2.04
N SER A 307 -28.68 -3.76 -2.77
CA SER A 307 -28.66 -5.23 -2.72
C SER A 307 -27.23 -5.72 -2.51
N ALA A 308 -27.01 -6.53 -1.48
CA ALA A 308 -25.68 -7.03 -1.13
C ALA A 308 -25.73 -8.49 -0.65
N SER A 309 -24.59 -9.19 -0.76
CA SER A 309 -24.43 -10.56 -0.26
C SER A 309 -23.13 -10.68 0.54
N VAL A 310 -23.22 -11.22 1.77
CA VAL A 310 -22.11 -11.36 2.71
C VAL A 310 -21.96 -12.82 3.13
N LYS A 311 -20.73 -13.33 3.13
CA LYS A 311 -20.42 -14.68 3.61
C LYS A 311 -20.24 -14.69 5.13
N LEU A 312 -20.98 -15.57 5.81
CA LEU A 312 -20.92 -15.77 7.26
C LEU A 312 -20.44 -17.18 7.62
N ILE A 313 -19.72 -17.31 8.72
CA ILE A 313 -19.16 -18.57 9.22
C ILE A 313 -19.69 -18.84 10.63
N LYS A 314 -20.32 -20.00 10.83
CA LYS A 314 -20.74 -20.54 12.13
C LYS A 314 -19.68 -21.53 12.63
N GLN A 315 -19.15 -21.28 13.83
CA GLN A 315 -18.31 -22.23 14.58
C GLN A 315 -19.14 -23.13 15.48
#